data_AF-A0A2V7KMB5-F1
#
_entry.id   AF-A0A2V7KMB5-F1
#
_cell.length_a   1.000
_cell.length_b   1.000
_cell.length_c   1.000
_cell.angle_alpha   90.00
_cell.angle_beta   90.00
_cell.angle_gamma   90.00
#
_symmetry.space_group_name_H-M   'P 1'
#
loop_
_entity.id
_entity.type
_entity.pdbx_description
1 polymer ?
#
loop_
_entity_poly.entity_id
_entity_poly.type
_entity_poly.pdbx_seq_one_letter_code
_entity_poly.pdbx_strand_id
1 'polypeptide(L)'
;KELYYSNAGMLNLDTNEISPNGGLTERSAAEMGMKANQLPTMKLSEVAPTETAANAGGDSSTTANVWNWMECVRSRGKTNANIDAGYSHSVALCMTVAAMHSGRKAMFDDGRQDIVMG
;
A
#
# COMPACT_ATOMS: atom_id res chain seq x y z
N LYS A 1 2.37 -3.07 -21.10
CA LYS A 1 1.75 -1.92 -20.43
C LYS A 1 1.72 -2.24 -18.96
N GLU A 2 2.45 -1.47 -18.16
CA GLU A 2 2.53 -1.67 -16.71
C GLU A 2 1.45 -0.83 -16.03
N LEU A 3 0.28 -1.45 -15.85
CA LEU A 3 -0.90 -0.84 -15.24
C LEU A 3 -1.18 -1.49 -13.90
N TYR A 4 -1.14 -0.70 -12.83
CA TYR A 4 -1.40 -1.15 -11.48
C TYR A 4 -2.74 -0.56 -11.02
N TYR A 5 -3.61 -1.41 -10.49
CA TYR A 5 -4.93 -1.01 -10.01
C TYR A 5 -5.03 -1.19 -8.51
N SER A 6 -5.78 -0.29 -7.88
CA SER A 6 -6.23 -0.37 -6.50
C SER A 6 -7.70 0.00 -6.43
N ASN A 7 -8.32 -0.18 -5.26
CA ASN A 7 -9.67 0.35 -5.03
C ASN A 7 -9.73 1.88 -5.04
N ALA A 8 -8.59 2.58 -5.17
CA ALA A 8 -8.52 4.03 -5.25
C ALA A 8 -8.34 4.54 -6.69
N GLY A 9 -8.03 3.67 -7.66
CA GLY A 9 -7.73 4.05 -9.03
C GLY A 9 -6.58 3.27 -9.66
N MET A 10 -5.96 3.86 -10.67
CA MET A 10 -4.92 3.26 -11.50
C MET A 10 -3.63 4.10 -11.50
N LEU A 11 -2.49 3.41 -11.42
CA LEU A 11 -1.16 3.94 -11.76
C LEU A 11 -0.73 3.35 -13.12
N ASN A 12 -0.46 4.23 -14.07
CA ASN A 12 0.10 3.89 -15.37
C ASN A 12 1.58 4.26 -15.42
N LEU A 13 2.47 3.28 -15.40
CA LEU A 13 3.91 3.53 -15.46
C LEU A 13 4.41 3.95 -16.84
N ASP A 14 3.67 3.66 -17.92
CA ASP A 14 4.02 4.13 -19.26
C ASP A 14 3.88 5.66 -19.36
N THR A 15 2.91 6.26 -18.64
CA THR A 15 2.65 7.71 -18.65
C THR A 15 3.04 8.43 -17.35
N ASN A 16 3.44 7.68 -16.32
CA ASN A 16 3.65 8.16 -14.94
C ASN A 16 2.44 8.94 -14.39
N GLU A 17 1.24 8.45 -14.66
CA GLU A 17 -0.03 9.09 -14.24
C GLU A 17 -0.79 8.24 -13.23
N ILE A 18 -1.31 8.92 -12.22
CA ILE A 18 -2.35 8.42 -11.33
C ILE A 18 -3.70 8.91 -11.88
N SER A 19 -4.72 8.05 -11.82
CA SER A 19 -6.09 8.41 -12.24
C SER A 19 -7.14 7.65 -11.41
N PRO A 20 -8.39 8.15 -11.34
CA PRO A 20 -9.50 7.45 -10.69
C PRO A 20 -9.96 6.19 -11.43
N ASN A 21 -9.37 5.86 -12.58
CA ASN A 21 -9.81 4.74 -13.40
C ASN A 21 -9.71 3.42 -12.62
N GLY A 22 -10.83 2.67 -12.57
CA GLY A 22 -10.91 1.42 -11.81
C GLY A 22 -11.05 1.58 -10.29
N GLY A 23 -11.11 2.81 -9.77
CA GLY A 23 -11.34 3.08 -8.36
C GLY A 23 -12.78 2.80 -7.92
N LEU A 24 -12.99 2.77 -6.60
CA LEU A 24 -14.26 2.44 -5.97
C LEU A 24 -15.24 3.62 -6.04
N THR A 25 -16.28 3.49 -6.88
CA THR A 25 -17.32 4.52 -7.04
C THR A 25 -18.33 4.49 -5.89
N GLU A 26 -19.05 5.60 -5.68
CA GLU A 26 -20.04 5.72 -4.59
C GLU A 26 -21.11 4.62 -4.64
N ARG A 27 -21.61 4.30 -5.84
CA ARG A 27 -22.61 3.25 -6.02
C ARG A 27 -22.10 1.89 -5.53
N SER A 28 -20.92 1.48 -6.01
CA SER A 28 -20.31 0.21 -5.61
C SER A 28 -19.89 0.21 -4.14
N ALA A 29 -19.45 1.35 -3.62
CA ALA A 29 -19.09 1.50 -2.21
C ALA A 29 -20.30 1.30 -1.30
N ALA A 30 -21.44 1.90 -1.64
CA ALA A 30 -22.67 1.82 -0.87
C ALA A 30 -23.18 0.38 -0.74
N GLU A 31 -23.06 -0.43 -1.80
CA GLU A 31 -23.42 -1.85 -1.80
C GLU A 31 -22.57 -2.68 -0.80
N MET A 32 -21.36 -2.21 -0.49
CA MET A 32 -20.43 -2.84 0.45
C MET A 32 -20.41 -2.17 1.84
N GLY A 33 -21.27 -1.17 2.08
CA GLY A 33 -21.24 -0.36 3.31
C GLY A 33 -19.96 0.47 3.48
N MET A 34 -19.27 0.76 2.37
CA MET A 34 -18.05 1.56 2.32
C MET A 34 -18.33 2.95 1.73
N LYS A 35 -17.33 3.84 1.78
CA LYS A 35 -17.34 5.13 1.07
C LYS A 35 -16.55 5.03 -0.22
N ALA A 36 -16.85 5.88 -1.21
CA ALA A 36 -16.04 5.98 -2.41
C ALA A 36 -14.56 6.22 -2.09
N ASN A 37 -13.68 5.62 -2.90
CA ASN A 37 -12.23 5.82 -2.83
C ASN A 37 -11.73 6.10 -4.24
N GLN A 38 -11.35 7.34 -4.52
CA GLN A 38 -10.98 7.82 -5.84
C GLN A 38 -9.83 8.82 -5.71
N LEU A 39 -8.66 8.45 -6.23
CA LEU A 39 -7.52 9.36 -6.31
C LEU A 39 -7.74 10.37 -7.46
N PRO A 40 -7.32 11.62 -7.27
CA PRO A 40 -7.38 12.61 -8.34
C PRO A 40 -6.36 12.28 -9.43
N THR A 41 -6.64 12.76 -10.65
CA THR A 41 -5.69 12.67 -11.76
C THR A 41 -4.49 13.56 -11.51
N MET A 42 -3.28 13.01 -11.57
CA MET A 42 -2.03 13.76 -11.41
C MET A 42 -0.84 13.02 -12.04
N LYS A 43 0.23 13.76 -12.36
CA LYS A 43 1.51 13.18 -12.76
C LYS A 43 2.35 12.89 -11.52
N LEU A 44 3.05 11.75 -11.50
CA LEU A 44 3.92 11.40 -10.38
C LEU A 44 5.01 12.46 -10.14
N SER A 45 5.54 13.05 -11.22
CA SER A 45 6.56 14.11 -11.18
C SER A 45 6.09 15.41 -10.52
N GLU A 46 4.78 15.65 -10.43
CA GLU A 46 4.22 16.83 -9.74
C GLU A 46 4.22 16.64 -8.22
N VAL A 47 4.20 15.40 -7.75
CA VAL A 47 4.10 15.05 -6.33
C VAL A 47 5.47 14.74 -5.73
N ALA A 48 6.32 14.08 -6.51
CA ALA A 48 7.68 13.74 -6.12
C ALA A 48 8.61 13.90 -7.34
N PRO A 49 9.53 14.87 -7.32
CA PRO A 49 10.55 14.95 -8.36
C PRO A 49 11.45 13.71 -8.30
N THR A 50 11.99 13.32 -9.45
CA THR A 50 12.96 12.23 -9.52
C THR A 50 14.27 12.70 -8.90
N GLU A 51 14.64 12.10 -7.78
CA GLU A 51 15.91 12.37 -7.09
C GLU A 51 16.96 11.30 -7.43
N THR A 52 18.17 11.72 -7.77
CA THR A 52 19.31 10.82 -8.08
C THR A 52 20.56 11.11 -7.26
N ALA A 53 20.49 12.10 -6.37
CA ALA A 53 21.59 12.43 -5.47
C ALA A 53 21.79 11.35 -4.41
N ALA A 54 23.04 11.19 -3.94
CA ALA A 54 23.35 10.27 -2.84
C ALA A 54 22.62 10.63 -1.53
N ASN A 55 22.24 11.90 -1.38
CA ASN A 55 21.37 12.38 -0.31
C ASN A 55 20.10 12.98 -0.95
N ALA A 56 19.00 12.23 -0.90
CA ALA A 56 17.70 12.67 -1.40
C ALA A 56 16.93 13.56 -0.41
N GLY A 57 17.55 13.96 0.71
CA GLY A 57 16.91 14.70 1.77
C GLY A 57 15.95 13.84 2.60
N GLY A 58 15.15 14.49 3.45
CA GLY A 58 14.07 13.84 4.19
C GLY A 58 12.75 14.02 3.46
N ASP A 59 11.94 12.96 3.43
CA ASP A 59 10.57 13.04 2.93
C ASP A 59 9.56 13.24 4.08
N SER A 60 8.39 13.77 3.74
CA SER A 60 7.32 14.06 4.70
C SER A 60 6.76 12.80 5.35
N SER A 61 6.75 11.66 4.65
CA SER A 61 6.20 10.40 5.16
C SER A 61 7.11 9.78 6.21
N THR A 62 8.43 9.74 5.97
CA THR A 62 9.42 9.28 6.96
C THR A 62 9.39 10.16 8.20
N THR A 63 9.36 11.48 8.03
CA THR A 63 9.28 12.43 9.13
C THR A 63 8.01 12.23 9.96
N ALA A 64 6.85 12.09 9.32
CA ALA A 64 5.58 11.85 9.99
C ALA A 64 5.56 10.50 10.73
N ASN A 65 6.17 9.46 10.16
CA ASN A 65 6.25 8.13 10.78
C ASN A 65 7.08 8.18 12.08
N VAL A 66 8.27 8.79 12.05
CA VAL A 66 9.12 8.94 13.23
C VAL A 66 8.45 9.83 14.27
N TRP A 67 7.77 10.91 13.85
CA TRP A 67 7.01 11.77 14.74
C TRP A 67 5.91 11.00 15.47
N ASN A 68 5.07 10.23 14.74
CA ASN A 68 4.02 9.41 15.34
C ASN A 68 4.62 8.44 16.36
N TRP A 69 5.72 7.77 16.02
CA TRP A 69 6.39 6.86 16.92
C TRP A 69 6.87 7.55 18.22
N MET A 70 7.54 8.69 18.12
CA MET A 70 8.00 9.46 19.29
C MET A 70 6.85 9.89 20.19
N GLU A 71 5.75 10.36 19.60
CA GLU A 71 4.54 10.74 20.34
C GLU A 71 3.89 9.55 21.04
N CYS A 72 3.85 8.38 20.40
CA CYS A 72 3.37 7.14 21.00
C CYS A 72 4.26 6.68 22.16
N VAL A 73 5.59 6.78 22.02
CA VAL A 73 6.53 6.46 23.13
C VAL A 73 6.26 7.37 24.33
N ARG A 74 6.13 8.68 24.09
CA ARG A 74 5.88 9.68 25.14
C ARG A 74 4.54 9.47 25.84
N SER A 75 3.49 9.21 25.08
CA SER A 75 2.12 9.03 25.59
C SER A 75 1.81 7.60 26.06
N ARG A 76 2.69 6.64 25.76
CA ARG A 76 2.43 5.19 25.83
C ARG A 76 1.22 4.76 24.99
N GLY A 77 0.96 5.46 23.89
CA GLY A 77 -0.11 5.17 22.93
C GLY A 77 0.27 4.08 21.91
N LYS A 78 -0.73 3.60 21.16
CA LYS A 78 -0.54 2.66 20.04
C LYS A 78 -0.06 3.41 18.79
N THR A 79 0.95 2.87 18.11
CA THR A 79 1.45 3.43 16.84
C THR A 79 0.48 3.19 15.69
N ASN A 80 0.51 4.06 14.69
CA ASN A 80 -0.27 3.86 13.45
C ASN A 80 0.22 2.61 12.70
N ALA A 81 1.54 2.40 12.64
CA ALA A 81 2.17 1.19 12.15
C ALA A 81 2.58 0.29 13.34
N ASN A 82 1.65 -0.53 13.81
CA ASN A 82 1.90 -1.46 14.93
C ASN A 82 2.46 -2.81 14.44
N ILE A 83 2.76 -3.70 15.39
CA ILE A 83 3.32 -5.02 15.08
C ILE A 83 2.38 -5.87 14.20
N ASP A 84 1.06 -5.77 14.39
CA ASP A 84 0.07 -6.52 13.60
C ASP A 84 0.11 -6.07 12.13
N ALA A 85 0.20 -4.77 11.87
CA ALA A 85 0.36 -4.25 10.51
C ALA A 85 1.66 -4.77 9.86
N GLY A 86 2.76 -4.79 10.61
CA GLY A 86 4.03 -5.36 10.15
C GLY A 86 3.95 -6.86 9.86
N TYR A 87 3.22 -7.61 10.70
CA TYR A 87 2.94 -9.02 10.50
C TYR A 87 2.15 -9.27 9.21
N SER A 88 1.04 -8.56 9.01
CA SER A 88 0.21 -8.69 7.81
C SER A 88 0.97 -8.37 6.53
N HIS A 89 1.82 -7.34 6.54
CA HIS A 89 2.70 -7.04 5.40
C HIS A 89 3.71 -8.16 5.12
N SER A 90 4.30 -8.74 6.17
CA SER A 90 5.26 -9.85 6.02
C SER A 90 4.59 -11.09 5.45
N VAL A 91 3.36 -11.41 5.88
CA VAL A 91 2.56 -12.50 5.31
C VAL A 91 2.31 -12.27 3.82
N ALA A 92 1.87 -11.08 3.43
CA ALA A 92 1.62 -10.75 2.02
C ALA A 92 2.90 -10.85 1.17
N LEU A 93 4.04 -10.40 1.69
CA LEU A 93 5.35 -10.54 1.04
C LEU A 93 5.70 -12.02 0.83
N CYS A 94 5.63 -12.83 1.88
CA CYS A 94 5.96 -14.25 1.82
C CYS A 94 5.02 -15.00 0.87
N MET A 95 3.72 -14.68 0.85
CA MET A 95 2.76 -15.23 -0.12
C MET A 95 3.14 -14.87 -1.56
N THR A 96 3.55 -13.62 -1.79
CA THR A 96 3.98 -13.15 -3.12
C THR A 96 5.20 -13.94 -3.60
N VAL A 97 6.21 -14.08 -2.74
CA VAL A 97 7.42 -14.87 -3.03
C VAL A 97 7.07 -16.33 -3.33
N ALA A 98 6.22 -16.95 -2.51
CA ALA A 98 5.75 -18.32 -2.71
C ALA A 98 5.02 -18.50 -4.05
N ALA A 99 4.13 -17.57 -4.39
CA ALA A 99 3.41 -17.58 -5.66
C ALA A 99 4.36 -17.41 -6.86
N MET A 100 5.33 -16.49 -6.78
CA MET A 100 6.33 -16.26 -7.83
C MET A 100 7.18 -17.52 -8.09
N HIS A 101 7.63 -18.20 -7.04
CA HIS A 101 8.46 -19.40 -7.18
C HIS A 101 7.67 -20.62 -7.68
N SER A 102 6.41 -20.74 -7.28
CA SER A 102 5.60 -21.93 -7.59
C SER A 102 4.74 -21.79 -8.85
N GLY A 103 4.50 -20.57 -9.31
CA GLY A 103 3.51 -20.28 -10.37
C GLY A 103 2.07 -20.57 -9.97
N ARG A 104 1.79 -20.76 -8.66
CA ARG A 104 0.45 -21.08 -8.12
C ARG A 104 -0.07 -19.97 -7.23
N LYS A 105 -1.39 -19.96 -7.01
CA LYS A 105 -2.02 -19.08 -6.02
C LYS A 105 -1.53 -19.46 -4.61
N ALA A 106 -0.94 -18.51 -3.90
CA ALA A 106 -0.64 -18.64 -2.47
C ALA A 106 -1.80 -18.04 -1.64
N MET A 107 -2.06 -18.63 -0.49
CA MET A 107 -3.01 -18.15 0.51
C MET A 107 -2.38 -18.23 1.90
N PHE A 108 -2.93 -17.50 2.87
CA PHE A 108 -2.54 -17.59 4.27
C PHE A 108 -3.61 -18.35 5.06
N ASP A 109 -3.19 -19.36 5.81
CA ASP A 109 -4.03 -20.09 6.75
C ASP A 109 -3.80 -19.54 8.16
N ASP A 110 -4.76 -18.77 8.66
CA ASP A 110 -4.69 -18.13 9.97
C ASP A 110 -4.75 -19.14 11.14
N GLY A 111 -5.42 -20.29 10.95
CA GLY A 111 -5.44 -21.32 11.98
C GLY A 111 -4.09 -22.02 12.15
N ARG A 112 -3.35 -22.16 11.06
CA ARG A 112 -2.00 -22.76 11.04
C ARG A 112 -0.87 -21.74 11.17
N GLN A 113 -1.16 -20.46 11.00
CA GLN A 113 -0.16 -19.39 10.86
C GLN A 113 0.88 -19.71 9.77
N ASP A 114 0.41 -20.20 8.62
CA ASP A 114 1.28 -20.69 7.54
C ASP A 114 0.78 -20.29 6.14
N ILE A 115 1.68 -20.30 5.17
CA ILE A 115 1.37 -20.08 3.76
C ILE A 115 1.07 -21.42 3.09
N VAL A 116 -0.11 -21.49 2.50
CA VAL A 116 -0.58 -22.68 1.80
C VAL A 116 -0.71 -22.41 0.31
N MET A 117 -0.44 -23.43 -0.48
CA MET A 117 -0.61 -23.38 -1.94
C MET A 117 -2.00 -23.86 -2.31
N GLY A 118 -2.63 -23.16 -3.25
CA GLY A 118 -3.82 -23.62 -3.96
C GLY A 118 -3.52 -24.63 -5.07
#